data_AF-A0A352XFJ6-F1
#
_entry.id   AF-A0A352XFJ6-F1
#
_cell.length_a   1.000
_cell.length_b   1.000
_cell.length_c   1.000
_cell.angle_alpha   90.00
_cell.angle_beta   90.00
_cell.angle_gamma   90.00
#
_symmetry.space_group_name_H-M   'P 1'
#
loop_
_entity.id
_entity.type
_entity.pdbx_description
1 polymer ?
#
loop_
_entity_poly.entity_id
_entity_poly.type
_entity_poly.pdbx_seq_one_letter_code
_entity_poly.pdbx_strand_id
1 'polypeptide(L)'
;MNELGKIFLGVLLLTGCHILILTILGAIASAATGNYNIGIIYLYALLGIGIAQLIYVIPLIIWLRWKRKWGIMKGVIIGAVITALLNGGCWLLLSNFYR
;
A
#
# COMPACT_ATOMS: atom_id res chain seq x y z
N MET A 1 12.90 2.10 -22.60
CA MET A 1 11.64 2.35 -21.85
C MET A 1 11.58 3.82 -21.49
N ASN A 2 10.52 4.50 -21.92
CA ASN A 2 10.35 5.95 -21.70
C ASN A 2 10.11 6.24 -20.21
N GLU A 3 10.32 7.48 -19.77
CA GLU A 3 10.15 7.88 -18.36
C GLU A 3 8.75 7.54 -17.82
N LEU A 4 7.72 7.77 -18.62
CA LEU A 4 6.33 7.43 -18.28
C LEU A 4 6.16 5.93 -17.99
N GLY A 5 6.81 5.06 -18.78
CA GLY A 5 6.78 3.62 -18.54
C GLY A 5 7.48 3.21 -17.25
N LYS A 6 8.54 3.93 -16.83
CA LYS A 6 9.22 3.66 -15.55
C LYS A 6 8.36 4.08 -14.37
N ILE A 7 7.65 5.20 -14.49
CA ILE A 7 6.70 5.67 -13.47
C ILE A 7 5.56 4.67 -13.32
N PHE A 8 4.94 4.26 -14.43
CA PHE A 8 3.86 3.28 -14.41
C PHE A 8 4.32 1.95 -13.78
N LEU A 9 5.52 1.48 -14.13
CA LEU A 9 6.10 0.28 -13.52
C LEU A 9 6.31 0.44 -12.01
N GLY A 10 6.70 1.63 -11.54
CA GLY A 10 6.84 1.91 -10.11
C GLY A 10 5.51 1.87 -9.36
N VAL A 11 4.45 2.42 -9.94
CA VAL A 11 3.10 2.34 -9.37
C VAL A 11 2.64 0.88 -9.32
N LEU A 12 2.79 0.14 -10.43
CA LEU A 12 2.40 -1.27 -10.51
C LEU A 12 3.15 -2.13 -9.48
N LEU A 13 4.45 -1.88 -9.31
CA LEU A 13 5.28 -2.58 -8.33
C LEU A 13 4.77 -2.34 -6.91
N LEU A 14 4.44 -1.08 -6.58
CA LEU A 14 3.88 -0.76 -5.27
C LEU A 14 2.52 -1.43 -5.04
N THR A 15 1.63 -1.39 -6.03
CA THR A 15 0.34 -2.08 -5.95
C THR A 15 0.52 -3.58 -5.73
N GLY A 16 1.51 -4.19 -6.40
CA GLY A 16 1.90 -5.58 -6.16
C GLY A 16 2.34 -5.84 -4.72
N CYS A 17 3.15 -4.96 -4.12
CA CYS A 17 3.52 -5.06 -2.71
C CYS A 17 2.32 -4.96 -1.77
N HIS A 18 1.39 -4.04 -2.03
CA HIS A 18 0.15 -3.91 -1.25
C HIS A 18 -0.66 -5.21 -1.28
N ILE A 19 -0.91 -5.76 -2.47
CA ILE A 19 -1.67 -7.00 -2.64
C ILE A 19 -0.97 -8.14 -1.90
N LEU A 20 0.34 -8.32 -2.10
CA LEU A 20 1.10 -9.38 -1.46
C LEU A 20 1.02 -9.29 0.08
N ILE A 21 1.22 -8.11 0.65
CA ILE A 21 1.13 -7.91 2.10
C ILE A 21 -0.28 -8.19 2.64
N LEU A 22 -1.31 -7.73 1.94
CA LEU A 22 -2.70 -7.98 2.33
C LEU A 22 -3.05 -9.47 2.24
N THR A 23 -2.56 -10.19 1.24
CA THR A 23 -2.77 -11.65 1.14
C THR A 23 -2.06 -12.41 2.26
N ILE A 24 -0.82 -12.04 2.60
CA ILE A 24 -0.08 -12.67 3.70
C ILE A 24 -0.78 -12.40 5.04
N LEU A 25 -1.16 -11.14 5.30
CA LEU A 25 -1.88 -10.77 6.53
C LEU A 25 -3.22 -11.50 6.64
N GLY A 26 -3.98 -11.57 5.54
CA GLY A 26 -5.24 -12.30 5.48
C GLY A 26 -5.05 -13.80 5.77
N ALA A 27 -4.03 -14.43 5.18
CA ALA A 27 -3.71 -15.84 5.42
C ALA A 27 -3.33 -16.10 6.88
N ILE A 28 -2.43 -15.29 7.46
CA ILE A 28 -2.02 -15.40 8.88
C ILE A 28 -3.23 -15.24 9.80
N ALA A 29 -4.06 -14.22 9.57
CA ALA A 29 -5.23 -13.97 10.38
C ALA A 29 -6.28 -15.09 10.25
N SER A 30 -6.49 -15.63 9.05
CA SER A 30 -7.38 -16.77 8.84
C SER A 30 -6.92 -18.01 9.60
N ALA A 31 -5.62 -18.31 9.59
CA ALA A 31 -5.03 -19.44 10.29
C ALA A 31 -5.05 -19.28 11.82
N ALA A 32 -4.86 -18.06 12.33
CA ALA A 32 -4.79 -17.78 13.77
C ALA A 32 -6.17 -17.74 14.43
N THR A 33 -7.21 -17.29 13.72
CA THR A 33 -8.49 -16.95 14.34
C THR A 33 -9.65 -17.89 13.98
N GLY A 34 -9.46 -18.84 13.06
CA GLY A 34 -10.34 -19.98 12.82
C GLY A 34 -11.73 -19.70 12.22
N ASN A 35 -12.33 -18.52 12.44
CA ASN A 35 -13.66 -18.18 11.90
C ASN A 35 -14.07 -16.69 12.02
N TYR A 36 -13.13 -15.74 11.93
CA TYR A 36 -13.47 -14.31 11.96
C TYR A 36 -13.90 -13.82 10.57
N ASN A 37 -14.80 -12.83 10.55
CA ASN A 37 -15.27 -12.24 9.30
C ASN A 37 -14.10 -11.55 8.59
N ILE A 38 -13.54 -12.26 7.61
CA ILE A 38 -12.35 -11.86 6.84
C ILE A 38 -12.51 -10.45 6.25
N GLY A 39 -13.75 -10.04 5.93
CA GLY A 39 -14.06 -8.69 5.46
C GLY A 39 -13.71 -7.59 6.45
N ILE A 40 -13.91 -7.80 7.75
CA ILE A 40 -13.59 -6.81 8.80
C ILE A 40 -12.06 -6.65 8.91
N ILE A 41 -11.32 -7.75 8.83
CA ILE A 41 -9.85 -7.76 8.89
C ILE A 41 -9.27 -6.97 7.72
N TYR A 42 -9.78 -7.22 6.51
CA TYR A 42 -9.39 -6.44 5.32
C TYR A 42 -9.77 -4.98 5.44
N LEU A 43 -10.93 -4.65 6.01
CA LEU A 43 -11.37 -3.27 6.18
C LEU A 43 -10.45 -2.48 7.13
N TYR A 44 -10.07 -3.06 8.27
CA TYR A 44 -9.08 -2.47 9.17
C TYR A 44 -7.67 -2.38 8.54
N ALA A 45 -7.25 -3.42 7.81
CA ALA A 45 -5.97 -3.41 7.11
C ALA A 45 -5.93 -2.31 6.02
N LEU A 46 -7.04 -2.13 5.30
CA LEU A 46 -7.18 -1.11 4.26
C LEU A 46 -7.22 0.31 4.86
N LEU A 47 -7.84 0.49 6.02
CA LEU A 47 -7.85 1.75 6.76
C LEU A 47 -6.47 2.05 7.41
N GLY A 48 -5.70 1.04 7.79
CA GLY A 48 -4.35 1.22 8.33
C GLY A 48 -3.25 1.39 7.27
N ILE A 49 -3.53 1.08 5.99
CA ILE A 49 -2.50 0.98 4.95
C ILE A 49 -1.79 2.31 4.66
N GLY A 50 -2.46 3.45 4.89
CA GLY A 50 -1.91 4.78 4.63
C GLY A 50 -0.61 5.07 5.38
N ILE A 51 -0.50 4.58 6.62
CA ILE A 51 0.71 4.72 7.46
C ILE A 51 1.55 3.45 7.41
N ALA A 52 0.92 2.28 7.49
CA ALA A 52 1.62 0.99 7.48
C ALA A 52 2.45 0.79 6.21
N GLN A 53 2.09 1.45 5.09
CA GLN A 53 2.86 1.38 3.87
C GLN A 53 4.30 1.85 3.98
N LEU A 54 4.59 2.80 4.88
CA LEU A 54 5.93 3.34 5.04
C LEU A 54 6.96 2.26 5.42
N ILE A 55 6.53 1.23 6.15
CA ILE A 55 7.39 0.15 6.63
C ILE A 55 8.05 -0.60 5.46
N TYR A 56 7.35 -0.78 4.34
CA TYR A 56 7.90 -1.45 3.15
C TYR A 56 8.23 -0.50 2.01
N VAL A 57 7.56 0.65 1.91
CA VAL A 57 7.84 1.66 0.88
C VAL A 57 9.21 2.29 1.08
N ILE A 58 9.59 2.62 2.32
CA ILE A 58 10.91 3.22 2.61
C ILE A 58 12.06 2.30 2.19
N PRO A 59 12.12 1.02 2.64
CA PRO A 59 13.20 0.13 2.21
C PRO A 59 13.17 -0.13 0.69
N LEU A 60 12.00 -0.20 0.07
CA LEU A 60 11.88 -0.33 -1.38
C LEU A 60 12.46 0.88 -2.14
N ILE A 61 12.20 2.10 -1.65
CA ILE A 61 12.77 3.33 -2.22
C ILE A 61 14.29 3.35 -2.05
N ILE A 62 14.80 2.97 -0.87
CA ILE A 62 16.25 2.89 -0.60
C ILE A 62 16.91 1.89 -1.56
N TRP A 63 16.30 0.72 -1.75
CA TRP A 63 16.79 -0.29 -2.67
C TRP A 63 16.79 0.19 -4.13
N LEU A 64 15.71 0.85 -4.59
CA LEU A 64 15.63 1.44 -5.93
C LEU A 64 16.65 2.56 -6.15
N ARG A 65 16.93 3.35 -5.10
CA ARG A 65 17.96 4.39 -5.09
C ARG A 65 19.35 3.77 -5.28
N TRP A 66 19.66 2.69 -4.55
CA TRP A 66 20.93 1.97 -4.73
C TRP A 66 21.09 1.39 -6.14
N LYS A 67 20.02 0.90 -6.75
CA LYS A 67 20.03 0.40 -8.13
C LYS A 67 20.02 1.52 -9.19
N ARG A 68 20.06 2.79 -8.79
CA ARG A 68 19.98 3.98 -9.66
C ARG A 68 18.74 3.97 -10.57
N LYS A 69 17.63 3.35 -10.14
CA LYS A 69 16.38 3.23 -10.91
C LYS A 69 15.44 4.39 -10.60
N TRP A 70 15.91 5.62 -10.84
CA TRP A 70 15.23 6.86 -10.46
C TRP A 70 13.80 7.00 -11.02
N GLY A 71 13.55 6.56 -12.25
CA GLY A 71 12.21 6.62 -12.85
C GLY A 71 11.18 5.71 -12.16
N ILE A 72 11.60 4.51 -11.73
CA ILE A 72 10.74 3.56 -10.99
C ILE A 72 10.50 4.09 -9.58
N MET A 73 11.55 4.61 -8.94
CA MET A 73 11.46 5.22 -7.62
C MET A 73 10.42 6.35 -7.56
N LYS A 74 10.38 7.23 -8.57
CA LYS A 74 9.35 8.27 -8.68
C LYS A 74 7.94 7.68 -8.75
N GLY A 75 7.76 6.61 -9.53
CA GLY A 75 6.49 5.90 -9.60
C GLY A 75 6.03 5.33 -8.26
N VAL A 76 6.95 4.70 -7.51
CA VAL A 76 6.66 4.19 -6.16
C VAL A 76 6.27 5.32 -5.21
N ILE A 77 6.97 6.46 -5.23
CA ILE A 77 6.64 7.62 -4.38
C ILE A 77 5.26 8.18 -4.73
N ILE A 78 4.98 8.38 -6.02
CA ILE A 78 3.67 8.89 -6.48
C ILE A 78 2.55 7.94 -6.04
N GLY A 79 2.73 6.63 -6.24
CA GLY A 79 1.76 5.63 -5.80
C GLY A 79 1.54 5.66 -4.29
N ALA A 80 2.60 5.78 -3.50
CA ALA A 80 2.51 5.81 -2.04
C ALA A 80 1.76 7.05 -1.52
N VAL A 81 1.99 8.21 -2.13
CA VAL A 81 1.29 9.46 -1.83
C VAL A 81 -0.19 9.34 -2.19
N ILE A 82 -0.52 8.79 -3.36
CA ILE A 82 -1.93 8.55 -3.76
C ILE A 82 -2.61 7.62 -2.75
N THR A 83 -1.97 6.52 -2.36
CA THR A 83 -2.51 5.58 -1.36
C THR A 83 -2.73 6.28 -0.01
N ALA A 84 -1.80 7.12 0.44
CA ALA A 84 -1.93 7.86 1.69
C ALA A 84 -3.08 8.87 1.65
N LEU A 85 -3.21 9.62 0.55
CA LEU A 85 -4.28 10.59 0.35
C LEU A 85 -5.65 9.92 0.29
N LEU A 86 -5.77 8.82 -0.47
CA LEU A 86 -7.01 8.05 -0.56
C LEU A 86 -7.41 7.51 0.82
N ASN A 87 -6.46 6.94 1.55
CA ASN A 87 -6.69 6.42 2.89
C ASN A 87 -7.10 7.52 3.88
N GLY A 88 -6.40 8.66 3.90
CA GLY A 88 -6.77 9.80 4.73
C GLY A 88 -8.16 10.37 4.38
N GLY A 89 -8.50 10.41 3.10
CA GLY A 89 -9.84 10.76 2.63
C GLY A 89 -10.91 9.80 3.13
N CYS A 90 -10.66 8.49 3.09
CA CYS A 90 -11.57 7.48 3.66
C CYS A 90 -11.76 7.65 5.17
N TRP A 91 -10.70 7.98 5.93
CA TRP A 91 -10.80 8.29 7.36
C TRP A 91 -11.67 9.51 7.64
N LEU A 92 -11.52 10.57 6.83
CA LEU A 92 -12.35 11.78 6.94
C LEU A 92 -13.81 11.51 6.59
N LEU A 93 -14.10 10.69 5.58
CA LEU A 93 -15.47 10.33 5.23
C LEU A 93 -16.11 9.48 6.34
N LEU A 94 -15.38 8.49 6.85
CA LEU A 94 -15.84 7.67 7.97
C LEU A 94 -16.09 8.53 9.20
N SER A 95 -15.29 9.59 9.41
CA SER A 95 -15.48 10.53 10.52
C SER A 95 -16.64 11.49 10.44
N ASN A 96 -16.98 11.92 9.24
CA ASN A 96 -18.20 12.70 9.07
C ASN A 96 -19.44 11.83 9.15
N PHE A 97 -19.37 10.55 8.77
CA PHE A 97 -20.53 9.65 8.81
C PHE A 97 -20.93 9.25 10.25
N TYR A 98 -19.98 9.19 11.20
CA TYR A 98 -20.28 8.82 12.59
C TYR A 98 -20.71 9.99 13.50
N ARG A 99 -20.75 11.21 12.96
CA ARG A 99 -21.06 12.44 13.70
C ARG A 99 -22.50 12.89 13.39
#